data_AF-A0A0J1BMD8-F1
#
_entry.id   AF-A0A0J1BMD8-F1
#
_cell.length_a   1.000
_cell.length_b   1.000
_cell.length_c   1.000
_cell.angle_alpha   90.00
_cell.angle_beta   90.00
_cell.angle_gamma   90.00
#
_symmetry.space_group_name_H-M   'P 1'
#
loop_
_entity.id
_entity.type
_entity.pdbx_description
1 polymer ?
#
loop_
_entity_poly.entity_id
_entity_poly.type
_entity_poly.pdbx_seq_one_letter_code
_entity_poly.pdbx_strand_id
1 'polypeptide(L)'
;MGKHPPATELSAIADKPSPTLGELSMMASDDLKTQDIALLNLRCAEGLPGSEDLDISRSLKTLDRWANKVRQETERTIVNFYTEPDKYENSIAYYRMLMLVTVLQQDFGVQYNPDRIEKIDFTRSKDLFIHGMINSDNGGTCVSMPVLYTAVA
;
A
#
# COMPACT_ATOMS: atom_id res chain seq x y z
N MET A 1 27.68 12.50 15.34
CA MET A 1 26.67 13.52 15.71
C MET A 1 25.97 14.02 14.45
N GLY A 2 25.05 13.23 13.90
CA GLY A 2 24.13 13.69 12.86
C GLY A 2 22.87 14.19 13.55
N LYS A 3 22.53 15.46 13.36
CA LYS A 3 21.31 16.04 13.95
C LYS A 3 20.11 15.37 13.29
N HIS A 4 19.34 14.60 14.06
CA HIS A 4 17.96 14.28 13.68
C HIS A 4 17.20 15.61 13.52
N PRO A 5 16.45 15.79 12.41
CA PRO A 5 15.56 16.93 12.32
C PRO A 5 14.50 16.85 13.44
N PRO A 6 14.11 17.99 14.05
CA PRO A 6 13.16 18.02 15.14
C PRO A 6 11.76 17.59 14.69
N ALA A 7 11.02 16.93 15.58
CA ALA A 7 9.68 16.35 15.36
C ALA A 7 8.58 17.36 14.92
N THR A 8 8.90 18.65 14.86
CA THR A 8 7.96 19.75 14.58
C THR A 8 7.55 19.82 13.10
N GLU A 9 8.40 19.40 12.16
CA GLU A 9 8.11 19.49 10.71
C GLU A 9 7.17 18.38 10.19
N LEU A 10 7.01 17.27 10.91
CA LEU A 10 6.11 16.18 10.51
C LEU A 10 4.63 16.50 10.75
N SER A 11 4.32 17.50 11.59
CA SER A 11 2.93 17.84 11.95
C SER A 11 2.23 18.78 10.96
N ALA A 12 2.98 19.48 10.10
CA ALA A 12 2.43 20.52 9.22
C ALA A 12 1.87 20.00 7.87
N ILE A 13 2.10 18.73 7.53
CA ILE A 13 1.67 18.12 6.26
C ILE A 13 0.26 17.50 6.38
N ALA A 14 -0.26 17.35 7.59
CA ALA A 14 -1.46 16.57 7.88
C ALA A 14 -2.80 17.25 7.54
N ASP A 15 -2.82 18.54 7.20
CA ASP A 15 -4.07 19.32 7.05
C ASP A 15 -4.44 19.73 5.63
N LYS A 16 -3.59 19.45 4.62
CA LYS A 16 -4.00 19.72 3.23
C LYS A 16 -4.86 18.56 2.71
N PRO A 17 -6.08 18.81 2.19
CA PRO A 17 -6.88 17.76 1.57
C PRO A 17 -6.12 17.14 0.39
N SER A 18 -6.18 15.81 0.29
CA SER A 18 -5.56 15.09 -0.83
C SER A 18 -6.18 15.52 -2.15
N PRO A 19 -5.38 15.78 -3.20
CA PRO A 19 -5.88 16.25 -4.49
C PRO A 19 -6.91 15.27 -5.07
N THR A 20 -7.88 15.83 -5.78
CA THR A 20 -8.91 15.13 -6.56
C THR A 20 -8.30 14.54 -7.84
N LEU A 21 -9.02 13.60 -8.48
CA LEU A 21 -8.59 13.06 -9.77
C LEU A 21 -8.43 14.16 -10.84
N GLY A 22 -9.33 15.15 -10.84
CA GLY A 22 -9.26 16.29 -11.75
C GLY A 22 -7.98 17.10 -11.55
N GLU A 23 -7.65 17.44 -10.31
CA GLU A 23 -6.41 18.15 -9.97
C GLU A 23 -5.17 17.34 -10.36
N LEU A 24 -5.15 16.03 -10.06
CA LEU A 24 -4.06 15.14 -10.44
C LEU A 24 -3.85 15.09 -11.96
N SER A 25 -4.93 15.07 -12.74
CA SER A 25 -4.85 15.02 -14.21
C SER A 25 -4.29 16.30 -14.85
N MET A 26 -4.31 17.41 -14.10
CA MET A 26 -3.79 18.71 -14.54
C MET A 26 -2.35 18.98 -14.05
N MET A 27 -1.79 18.11 -13.20
CA MET A 27 -0.42 18.26 -12.72
C MET A 27 0.60 18.02 -13.84
N ALA A 28 1.72 18.75 -13.79
CA ALA A 28 2.88 18.41 -14.61
C ALA A 28 3.45 17.05 -14.19
N SER A 29 4.08 16.32 -15.11
CA SER A 29 4.68 15.00 -14.84
C SER A 29 5.65 15.00 -13.65
N ASP A 30 6.39 16.10 -13.46
CA ASP A 30 7.33 16.27 -12.36
C ASP A 30 6.65 16.43 -10.99
N ASP A 31 5.44 16.97 -10.95
CA ASP A 31 4.65 17.04 -9.72
C ASP A 31 3.90 15.72 -9.48
N LEU A 32 3.38 15.11 -10.55
CA LEU A 32 2.63 13.86 -10.49
C LEU A 32 3.48 12.69 -9.97
N LYS A 33 4.76 12.60 -10.37
CA LYS A 33 5.69 11.56 -9.89
C LYS A 33 5.97 11.61 -8.39
N THR A 34 5.67 12.74 -7.73
CA THR A 34 5.83 12.90 -6.27
C THR A 34 4.58 12.51 -5.48
N GLN A 35 3.47 12.24 -6.17
CA GLN A 35 2.23 11.84 -5.52
C GLN A 35 2.31 10.39 -5.06
N ASP A 36 1.66 10.12 -3.93
CA ASP A 36 1.52 8.78 -3.37
C ASP A 36 0.80 7.85 -4.36
N ILE A 37 1.41 6.70 -4.66
CA ILE A 37 0.86 5.69 -5.55
C ILE A 37 -0.48 5.15 -5.05
N ALA A 38 -0.68 5.05 -3.74
CA ALA A 38 -1.94 4.64 -3.14
C ALA A 38 -3.04 5.66 -3.44
N LEU A 39 -2.74 6.95 -3.25
CA LEU A 39 -3.67 8.03 -3.57
C LEU A 39 -4.06 8.02 -5.05
N LEU A 40 -3.07 7.91 -5.95
CA LEU A 40 -3.32 7.82 -7.39
C LEU A 40 -4.23 6.62 -7.71
N ASN A 41 -3.92 5.44 -7.17
CA ASN A 41 -4.68 4.23 -7.42
C ASN A 41 -6.14 4.35 -6.91
N LEU A 42 -6.34 4.90 -5.72
CA LEU A 42 -7.67 5.12 -5.13
C LEU A 42 -8.47 6.17 -5.91
N ARG A 43 -7.83 7.26 -6.36
CA ARG A 43 -8.49 8.31 -7.16
C ARG A 43 -8.93 7.80 -8.52
N CYS A 44 -8.17 6.91 -9.15
CA CYS A 44 -8.59 6.26 -10.40
C CYS A 44 -9.82 5.34 -10.23
N ALA A 45 -10.09 4.85 -9.01
CA ALA A 45 -11.26 4.03 -8.73
C ALA A 45 -12.52 4.87 -8.46
N GLU A 46 -12.39 6.15 -8.12
CA GLU A 46 -13.48 7.03 -7.73
C GLU A 46 -14.54 7.15 -8.83
N GLY A 47 -15.80 6.84 -8.51
CA GLY A 47 -16.93 6.89 -9.44
C GLY A 47 -17.07 5.69 -10.37
N LEU A 48 -16.19 4.69 -10.29
CA LEU A 48 -16.35 3.41 -11.00
C LEU A 48 -17.31 2.45 -10.26
N PRO A 49 -17.94 1.50 -10.97
CA PRO A 49 -18.80 0.50 -10.33
C PRO A 49 -18.06 -0.31 -9.25
N GLY A 50 -18.63 -0.36 -8.05
CA GLY A 50 -18.03 -1.02 -6.89
C GLY A 50 -17.20 -0.12 -5.98
N SER A 51 -17.07 1.18 -6.26
CA SER A 51 -16.41 2.17 -5.40
C SER A 51 -17.37 3.13 -4.70
N GLU A 52 -18.67 2.79 -4.63
CA GLU A 52 -19.71 3.65 -4.05
C GLU A 52 -19.42 4.02 -2.59
N ASP A 53 -18.84 3.09 -1.84
CA ASP A 53 -18.45 3.26 -0.42
C ASP A 53 -16.95 3.60 -0.26
N LEU A 54 -16.26 4.01 -1.33
CA LEU A 54 -14.84 4.30 -1.28
C LEU A 54 -14.54 5.56 -0.44
N ASP A 55 -13.91 5.35 0.71
CA ASP A 55 -13.34 6.41 1.53
C ASP A 55 -11.82 6.44 1.36
N ILE A 56 -11.34 7.42 0.61
CA ILE A 56 -9.91 7.58 0.29
C ILE A 56 -9.11 7.89 1.56
N SER A 57 -9.57 8.82 2.40
CA SER A 57 -8.85 9.21 3.61
C SER A 57 -8.73 8.06 4.60
N ARG A 58 -9.78 7.27 4.77
CA ARG A 58 -9.76 6.06 5.61
C ARG A 58 -8.85 4.98 5.01
N SER A 59 -8.85 4.82 3.69
CA SER A 59 -8.01 3.84 3.00
C SER A 59 -6.53 4.18 3.17
N LEU A 60 -6.13 5.43 2.99
CA LEU A 60 -4.75 5.89 3.21
C LEU A 60 -4.31 5.68 4.66
N LYS A 61 -5.14 6.08 5.64
CA LYS A 61 -4.85 5.82 7.08
C LYS A 61 -4.69 4.33 7.40
N THR A 62 -5.42 3.48 6.68
CA THR A 62 -5.29 2.01 6.83
C THR A 62 -3.95 1.52 6.31
N LEU A 63 -3.52 2.03 5.15
CA LEU A 63 -2.22 1.70 4.56
C LEU A 63 -1.06 2.21 5.43
N ASP A 64 -1.14 3.43 5.96
CA ASP A 64 -0.13 3.96 6.90
C ASP A 64 0.02 3.06 8.13
N ARG A 65 -1.10 2.56 8.67
CA ARG A 65 -1.09 1.62 9.78
C ARG A 65 -0.41 0.30 9.40
N TRP A 66 -0.69 -0.21 8.21
CA TRP A 66 -0.08 -1.44 7.70
C TRP A 66 1.43 -1.28 7.47
N ALA A 67 1.86 -0.18 6.84
CA ALA A 67 3.27 0.14 6.63
C ALA A 67 4.02 0.26 7.96
N ASN A 68 3.43 0.93 8.95
CA ASN A 68 4.00 1.01 10.29
C ASN A 68 4.15 -0.37 10.96
N LYS A 69 3.15 -1.25 10.82
CA LYS A 69 3.23 -2.61 11.36
C LYS A 69 4.30 -3.43 10.66
N VAL A 70 4.37 -3.40 9.33
CA VAL A 70 5.42 -4.06 8.54
C VAL A 70 6.79 -3.61 8.98
N ARG A 71 6.99 -2.29 9.15
CA ARG A 71 8.25 -1.71 9.64
C ARG A 71 8.61 -2.25 11.02
N GLN A 72 7.68 -2.19 11.97
CA GLN A 72 7.91 -2.65 13.34
C GLN A 72 8.29 -4.13 13.40
N GLU A 73 7.57 -4.99 12.67
CA GLU A 73 7.88 -6.42 12.66
C GLU A 73 9.21 -6.70 11.98
N THR A 74 9.50 -6.03 10.86
CA THR A 74 10.78 -6.17 10.16
C THR A 74 11.95 -5.76 11.04
N GLU A 75 11.86 -4.63 11.73
CA GLU A 75 12.89 -4.13 12.65
C GLU A 75 13.05 -5.06 13.86
N ARG A 76 11.95 -5.58 14.42
CA ARG A 76 11.95 -6.51 15.56
C ARG A 76 12.67 -7.82 15.23
N THR A 77 12.55 -8.31 14.01
CA THR A 77 13.05 -9.64 13.63
C THR A 77 14.33 -9.62 12.78
N ILE A 78 14.84 -8.44 12.42
CA ILE A 78 16.00 -8.30 11.51
C ILE A 78 17.25 -9.07 11.96
N VAL A 79 17.41 -9.33 13.27
CA VAL A 79 18.48 -10.17 13.81
C VAL A 79 18.49 -11.59 13.22
N ASN A 80 17.34 -12.11 12.83
CA ASN A 80 17.22 -13.43 12.19
C ASN A 80 17.98 -13.46 10.86
N PHE A 81 17.92 -12.37 10.07
CA PHE A 81 18.69 -12.26 8.84
C PHE A 81 20.20 -12.27 9.10
N TYR A 82 20.66 -11.53 10.11
CA TYR A 82 22.10 -11.46 10.42
C TYR A 82 22.65 -12.74 11.05
N THR A 83 21.79 -13.56 11.66
CA THR A 83 22.18 -14.83 12.29
C THR A 83 22.24 -15.97 11.28
N GLU A 84 21.30 -16.01 10.32
CA GLU A 84 21.17 -17.07 9.31
C GLU A 84 20.87 -16.48 7.92
N PRO A 85 21.79 -15.70 7.32
CA PRO A 85 21.53 -14.97 6.07
C PRO A 85 21.32 -15.90 4.87
N ASP A 86 21.87 -17.11 4.91
CA ASP A 86 21.72 -18.15 3.90
C ASP A 86 20.26 -18.62 3.73
N LYS A 87 19.46 -18.61 4.81
CA LYS A 87 18.01 -18.90 4.74
C LYS A 87 17.20 -17.86 3.94
N TYR A 88 17.80 -16.71 3.66
CA TYR A 88 17.14 -15.58 2.99
C TYR A 88 17.89 -15.18 1.71
N GLU A 89 18.50 -16.16 1.03
CA GLU A 89 19.25 -15.96 -0.22
C GLU A 89 20.39 -14.93 -0.08
N ASN A 90 20.92 -14.77 1.14
CA ASN A 90 21.89 -13.73 1.50
C ASN A 90 21.43 -12.30 1.11
N SER A 91 20.12 -12.05 1.01
CA SER A 91 19.53 -10.81 0.52
C SER A 91 18.61 -10.17 1.56
N ILE A 92 19.05 -9.04 2.12
CA ILE A 92 18.21 -8.26 3.05
C ILE A 92 16.95 -7.72 2.36
N ALA A 93 17.01 -7.48 1.04
CA ALA A 93 15.84 -7.08 0.26
C ALA A 93 14.80 -8.20 0.18
N TYR A 94 15.26 -9.45 -0.03
CA TYR A 94 14.39 -10.63 0.01
C TYR A 94 13.76 -10.80 1.39
N TYR A 95 14.54 -10.66 2.47
CA TYR A 95 14.03 -10.69 3.85
C TYR A 95 12.94 -9.65 4.09
N ARG A 96 13.16 -8.38 3.68
CA ARG A 96 12.17 -7.30 3.82
C ARG A 96 10.89 -7.58 3.06
N MET A 97 11.00 -8.10 1.83
CA MET A 97 9.82 -8.51 1.05
C MET A 97 9.07 -9.67 1.71
N LEU A 98 9.78 -10.64 2.28
CA LEU A 98 9.16 -11.74 3.03
C LEU A 98 8.39 -11.20 4.24
N MET A 99 8.96 -10.24 4.98
CA MET A 99 8.28 -9.60 6.12
C MET A 99 7.06 -8.78 5.69
N LEU A 100 7.17 -7.99 4.61
CA LEU A 100 6.06 -7.25 4.03
C LEU A 100 4.89 -8.18 3.69
N VAL A 101 5.14 -9.23 2.93
CA VAL A 101 4.11 -10.19 2.53
C VAL A 101 3.55 -10.93 3.74
N THR A 102 4.41 -11.39 4.65
CA THR A 102 3.99 -12.14 5.85
C THR A 102 3.03 -11.31 6.70
N VAL A 103 3.38 -10.07 7.02
CA VAL A 103 2.53 -9.19 7.84
C VAL A 103 1.22 -8.88 7.11
N LEU A 104 1.28 -8.52 5.83
CA LEU A 104 0.07 -8.20 5.07
C LEU A 104 -0.91 -9.38 5.00
N GLN A 105 -0.41 -10.59 4.75
CA GLN A 105 -1.26 -11.77 4.61
C GLN A 105 -1.72 -12.33 5.97
N GLN A 106 -0.81 -12.48 6.94
CA GLN A 106 -1.12 -13.14 8.21
C GLN A 106 -1.81 -12.22 9.22
N ASP A 107 -1.39 -10.95 9.31
CA ASP A 107 -1.95 -10.02 10.30
C ASP A 107 -3.17 -9.27 9.76
N PHE A 108 -3.20 -8.99 8.45
CA PHE A 108 -4.24 -8.17 7.82
C PHE A 108 -5.14 -8.90 6.83
N GLY A 109 -4.89 -10.19 6.58
CA GLY A 109 -5.74 -11.02 5.72
C GLY A 109 -5.71 -10.62 4.24
N VAL A 110 -4.68 -9.90 3.80
CA VAL A 110 -4.49 -9.60 2.38
C VAL A 110 -4.35 -10.92 1.64
N GLN A 111 -5.22 -11.16 0.67
CA GLN A 111 -5.23 -12.41 -0.09
C GLN A 111 -5.73 -12.19 -1.50
N TYR A 112 -5.41 -13.13 -2.38
CA TYR A 112 -5.96 -13.17 -3.73
C TYR A 112 -7.46 -13.53 -3.65
N ASN A 113 -8.29 -12.93 -4.50
CA ASN A 113 -9.68 -13.30 -4.66
C ASN A 113 -9.78 -14.63 -5.44
N PRO A 114 -10.18 -15.75 -4.82
CA PRO A 114 -10.19 -17.05 -5.49
C PRO A 114 -11.09 -17.07 -6.73
N ASP A 115 -12.17 -16.28 -6.76
CA ASP A 115 -13.11 -16.20 -7.87
C ASP A 115 -12.55 -15.42 -9.08
N ARG A 116 -11.34 -14.85 -8.97
CA ARG A 116 -10.72 -13.98 -9.99
C ARG A 116 -9.37 -14.47 -10.48
N ILE A 117 -8.94 -15.66 -10.07
CA ILE A 117 -7.64 -16.23 -10.48
C ILE A 117 -7.55 -16.37 -11.99
N GLU A 118 -8.59 -16.92 -12.62
CA GLU A 118 -8.60 -17.17 -14.08
C GLU A 118 -9.39 -16.12 -14.86
N LYS A 119 -10.29 -15.40 -14.18
CA LYS A 119 -11.26 -14.50 -14.82
C LYS A 119 -11.46 -13.24 -13.99
N ILE A 120 -10.60 -12.25 -14.24
CA ILE A 120 -10.73 -10.91 -13.65
C ILE A 120 -11.96 -10.21 -14.24
N ASP A 121 -12.77 -9.60 -13.40
CA ASP A 121 -13.87 -8.75 -13.83
C ASP A 121 -13.42 -7.29 -13.96
N PHE A 122 -13.07 -6.91 -15.19
CA PHE A 122 -12.62 -5.55 -15.49
C PHE A 122 -13.71 -4.49 -15.40
N THR A 123 -14.97 -4.88 -15.18
CA THR A 123 -16.07 -3.92 -14.97
C THR A 123 -16.24 -3.53 -13.51
N ARG A 124 -15.58 -4.24 -12.59
CA ARG A 124 -15.67 -4.05 -11.15
C ARG A 124 -14.38 -3.48 -10.59
N SER A 125 -14.42 -2.26 -10.04
CA SER A 125 -13.22 -1.56 -9.58
C SER A 125 -12.49 -2.30 -8.45
N LYS A 126 -13.21 -3.02 -7.58
CA LYS A 126 -12.64 -3.82 -6.48
C LYS A 126 -11.66 -4.91 -6.97
N ASP A 127 -11.80 -5.38 -8.21
CA ASP A 127 -10.89 -6.39 -8.77
C ASP A 127 -9.63 -5.76 -9.41
N LEU A 128 -9.64 -4.44 -9.63
CA LEU A 128 -8.59 -3.71 -10.36
C LEU A 128 -7.74 -2.81 -9.46
N PHE A 129 -8.33 -2.25 -8.41
CA PHE A 129 -7.72 -1.24 -7.56
C PHE A 129 -7.60 -1.73 -6.12
N ILE A 130 -6.68 -1.13 -5.36
CA ILE A 130 -6.29 -1.61 -4.02
C ILE A 130 -7.44 -1.57 -3.00
N HIS A 131 -8.49 -0.76 -3.25
CA HIS A 131 -9.67 -0.70 -2.36
C HIS A 131 -10.47 -2.00 -2.28
N GLY A 132 -10.25 -2.97 -3.18
CA GLY A 132 -10.79 -4.33 -3.04
C GLY A 132 -10.21 -5.11 -1.86
N MET A 133 -8.99 -4.77 -1.43
CA MET A 133 -8.29 -5.42 -0.31
C MET A 133 -8.31 -4.57 0.97
N ILE A 134 -8.58 -3.28 0.86
CA ILE A 134 -8.54 -2.35 2.00
C ILE A 134 -9.96 -2.10 2.47
N ASN A 135 -10.26 -2.43 3.73
CA ASN A 135 -11.61 -2.30 4.30
C ASN A 135 -12.69 -3.07 3.48
N SER A 136 -12.29 -4.16 2.82
CA SER A 136 -13.13 -4.93 1.91
C SER A 136 -12.77 -6.43 2.00
N ASP A 137 -13.75 -7.30 1.83
CA ASP A 137 -13.63 -8.76 1.83
C ASP A 137 -13.39 -9.34 0.42
N ASN A 138 -13.39 -8.49 -0.62
CA ASN A 138 -13.22 -8.93 -2.01
C ASN A 138 -11.90 -9.67 -2.26
N GLY A 139 -10.82 -9.26 -1.60
CA GLY A 139 -9.47 -9.70 -1.94
C GLY A 139 -8.91 -9.00 -3.17
N GLY A 140 -7.68 -9.35 -3.54
CA GLY A 140 -6.93 -8.75 -4.64
C GLY A 140 -6.82 -9.63 -5.88
N THR A 141 -6.22 -9.09 -6.93
CA THR A 141 -5.88 -9.84 -8.14
C THR A 141 -4.40 -9.63 -8.48
N CYS A 142 -3.93 -10.24 -9.57
CA CYS A 142 -2.58 -9.98 -10.07
C CYS A 142 -2.38 -8.52 -10.52
N VAL A 143 -3.46 -7.75 -10.71
CA VAL A 143 -3.41 -6.33 -11.07
C VAL A 143 -3.29 -5.45 -9.82
N SER A 144 -4.05 -5.75 -8.77
CA SER A 144 -4.14 -4.87 -7.60
C SER A 144 -3.15 -5.21 -6.48
N MET A 145 -2.79 -6.49 -6.29
CA MET A 145 -1.86 -6.89 -5.21
C MET A 145 -0.46 -6.26 -5.34
N PRO A 146 0.18 -6.21 -6.53
CA PRO A 146 1.48 -5.56 -6.65
C PRO A 146 1.45 -4.08 -6.24
N VAL A 147 0.38 -3.37 -6.60
CA VAL A 147 0.20 -1.95 -6.23
C VAL A 147 0.04 -1.81 -4.72
N LEU A 148 -0.72 -2.70 -4.07
CA LEU A 148 -0.85 -2.69 -2.61
C LEU A 148 0.50 -2.91 -1.92
N TYR A 149 1.30 -3.87 -2.40
CA TYR A 149 2.64 -4.10 -1.84
C TYR A 149 3.54 -2.88 -2.03
N THR A 150 3.53 -2.24 -3.20
CA THR A 150 4.28 -1.00 -3.43
C THR A 150 3.81 0.15 -2.55
N ALA A 151 2.50 0.27 -2.31
CA ALA A 151 1.92 1.30 -1.45
C ALA A 151 2.30 1.17 0.04
N VAL A 152 2.70 -0.03 0.48
CA VAL A 152 3.02 -0.32 1.89
C VAL A 152 4.53 -0.41 2.14
N ALA A 153 5.33 -0.71 1.11
CA ALA A 153 6.77 -1.03 1.20
C ALA A 153 7.67 0.14 1.64
#